data_AF-A0A4U7F3S4-F1
#
_entry.id   AF-A0A4U7F3S4-F1
#
_cell.length_a   1.000
_cell.length_b   1.000
_cell.length_c   1.000
_cell.angle_alpha   90.00
_cell.angle_beta   90.00
_cell.angle_gamma   90.00
#
_symmetry.space_group_name_H-M   'P 1'
#
loop_
_entity.id
_entity.type
_entity.pdbx_description
1 polymer ?
#
loop_
_entity_poly.entity_id
_entity_poly.type
_entity_poly.pdbx_seq_one_letter_code
_entity_poly.pdbx_strand_id
1 'polypeptide(L)'
;MDRNIQVSRLDRQAVEDQEVEIVERKGIGHPDSICDGVAESVSRALSQLYLDRVGKVLHYNTDETQLVAGRAAPAYGGGEVVEPIYLLIVGRATKEYDGEQLPVDSTALAAAREYLAEAIPELEYGTDVVVDVKLGEGSGDLQDVFGEETQQVPMANDTSFGVGHAPLTETETIVYEAERELNTTYHDEHPELGPDVKIMGKREGDRIDITVAAAMVDRYVDGLDDYDDAVSDVREFVTELAEDRTDREVSVDVNTADD
;
A
#
# COMPACT_ATOMS: atom_id res chain seq x y z
N MET A 1 -8.92 -2.07 -35.67
CA MET A 1 -10.19 -2.55 -35.08
C MET A 1 -10.88 -1.38 -34.44
N ASP A 2 -12.20 -1.29 -34.56
CA ASP A 2 -12.97 -0.32 -33.81
C ASP A 2 -13.01 -0.73 -32.33
N ARG A 3 -13.00 0.23 -31.41
CA ARG A 3 -13.01 -0.06 -29.97
C ARG A 3 -14.41 -0.52 -29.54
N ASN A 4 -14.48 -1.57 -28.73
CA ASN A 4 -15.73 -2.10 -28.18
C ASN A 4 -16.23 -1.26 -26.99
N ILE A 5 -16.69 -0.03 -27.27
CA ILE A 5 -17.15 0.91 -26.23
C ILE A 5 -18.67 0.83 -26.12
N GLN A 6 -19.16 0.57 -24.91
CA GLN A 6 -20.58 0.56 -24.59
C GLN A 6 -20.85 1.58 -23.48
N VAL A 7 -21.86 2.43 -23.70
CA VAL A 7 -22.30 3.44 -22.72
C VAL A 7 -23.77 3.20 -22.45
N SER A 8 -24.12 3.03 -21.18
CA SER A 8 -25.50 2.78 -20.75
C SER A 8 -25.77 3.46 -19.41
N ARG A 9 -27.05 3.74 -19.15
CA ARG A 9 -27.51 4.19 -17.84
C ARG A 9 -27.63 2.99 -16.92
N LEU A 10 -27.06 3.10 -15.72
CA LEU A 10 -27.23 2.12 -14.66
C LEU A 10 -28.63 2.23 -14.04
N ASP A 11 -29.29 1.09 -13.87
CA ASP A 11 -30.59 0.96 -13.19
C ASP A 11 -30.37 0.44 -11.76
N ARG A 12 -29.64 1.22 -10.96
CA ARG A 12 -29.36 0.96 -9.55
C ARG A 12 -29.28 2.28 -8.78
N GLN A 13 -29.50 2.19 -7.47
CA GLN A 13 -29.32 3.30 -6.54
C GLN A 13 -27.83 3.70 -6.48
N ALA A 14 -27.55 5.01 -6.37
CA ALA A 14 -26.20 5.49 -6.12
C ALA A 14 -25.72 4.97 -4.76
N VAL A 15 -24.41 4.77 -4.58
CA VAL A 15 -23.85 4.23 -3.33
C VAL A 15 -24.22 5.14 -2.14
N GLU A 16 -24.12 6.45 -2.32
CA GLU A 16 -24.57 7.47 -1.36
C GLU A 16 -26.01 7.30 -0.87
N ASP A 17 -26.91 6.89 -1.76
CA ASP A 17 -28.32 6.77 -1.43
C ASP A 17 -28.62 5.42 -0.75
N GLN A 18 -27.68 4.47 -0.71
CA GLN A 18 -27.88 3.18 -0.05
C GLN A 18 -27.90 3.33 1.48
N GLU A 19 -28.66 2.47 2.14
CA GLU A 19 -28.79 2.46 3.61
C GLU A 19 -27.46 2.18 4.31
N VAL A 20 -26.65 1.30 3.74
CA VAL A 20 -25.39 0.85 4.33
C VAL A 20 -24.27 0.97 3.31
N GLU A 21 -23.15 1.55 3.75
CA GLU A 21 -21.90 1.62 3.00
C GLU A 21 -20.73 1.27 3.92
N ILE A 22 -19.76 0.52 3.40
CA ILE A 22 -18.55 0.16 4.13
C ILE A 22 -17.36 0.44 3.22
N VAL A 23 -16.41 1.21 3.73
CA VAL A 23 -15.17 1.56 3.06
C VAL A 23 -14.02 1.21 3.99
N GLU A 24 -12.96 0.63 3.45
CA GLU A 24 -11.73 0.35 4.19
C GLU A 24 -10.53 0.85 3.40
N ARG A 25 -9.56 1.41 4.10
CA ARG A 25 -8.26 1.76 3.55
C ARG A 25 -7.15 1.31 4.49
N LYS A 26 -6.18 0.61 3.93
CA LYS A 26 -4.96 0.15 4.59
C LYS A 26 -3.83 1.10 4.22
N GLY A 27 -3.22 1.72 5.22
CA GLY A 27 -2.17 2.71 5.02
C GLY A 27 -0.84 2.11 4.62
N ILE A 28 0.15 2.96 4.40
CA ILE A 28 1.42 2.58 3.77
C ILE A 28 2.24 1.58 4.60
N GLY A 29 2.13 1.64 5.93
CA GLY A 29 2.78 0.71 6.86
C GLY A 29 2.02 -0.58 7.11
N HIS A 30 0.80 -0.75 6.59
CA HIS A 30 0.05 -1.99 6.74
C HIS A 30 0.75 -3.13 5.97
N PRO A 31 0.88 -4.35 6.53
CA PRO A 31 1.61 -5.46 5.90
C PRO A 31 1.25 -5.73 4.44
N ASP A 32 -0.04 -5.75 4.10
CA ASP A 32 -0.51 -5.91 2.72
C ASP A 32 -0.03 -4.76 1.81
N SER A 33 -0.13 -3.52 2.26
CA SER A 33 0.29 -2.33 1.51
C SER A 33 1.82 -2.26 1.36
N ILE A 34 2.58 -2.77 2.33
CA ILE A 34 4.04 -2.95 2.19
C ILE A 34 4.34 -3.90 1.04
N CYS A 35 3.64 -5.04 0.95
CA CYS A 35 3.81 -5.98 -0.15
C CYS A 35 3.50 -5.33 -1.50
N ASP A 36 2.39 -4.60 -1.61
CA ASP A 36 2.00 -3.88 -2.83
C ASP A 36 3.03 -2.82 -3.23
N GLY A 37 3.47 -2.00 -2.26
CA GLY A 37 4.41 -0.92 -2.52
C GLY A 37 5.82 -1.41 -2.87
N VAL A 38 6.30 -2.50 -2.25
CA VAL A 38 7.56 -3.14 -2.64
C VAL A 38 7.43 -3.77 -4.03
N ALA A 39 6.36 -4.50 -4.32
CA ALA A 39 6.12 -5.11 -5.62
C ALA A 39 6.15 -4.08 -6.77
N GLU A 40 5.46 -2.94 -6.58
CA GLU A 40 5.42 -1.85 -7.54
C GLU A 40 6.76 -1.10 -7.64
N SER A 41 7.47 -0.89 -6.53
CA SER A 41 8.80 -0.26 -6.54
C SER A 41 9.83 -1.10 -7.29
N VAL A 42 9.80 -2.41 -7.07
CA VAL A 42 10.63 -3.37 -7.83
C VAL A 42 10.26 -3.35 -9.31
N SER A 43 8.97 -3.36 -9.65
CA SER A 43 8.49 -3.27 -11.03
C SER A 43 9.07 -2.04 -11.74
N ARG A 44 8.95 -0.85 -11.13
CA ARG A 44 9.51 0.40 -11.69
C ARG A 44 11.02 0.33 -11.86
N ALA A 45 11.73 -0.20 -10.88
CA ALA A 45 13.19 -0.32 -10.93
C ALA A 45 13.65 -1.28 -12.03
N LEU A 46 12.96 -2.41 -12.23
CA LEU A 46 13.25 -3.35 -13.32
C LEU A 46 12.92 -2.75 -14.68
N SER A 47 11.79 -2.06 -14.82
CA SER A 47 11.47 -1.29 -16.04
C SER A 47 12.58 -0.32 -16.41
N GLN A 48 13.07 0.46 -15.44
CA GLN A 48 14.16 1.41 -15.66
C GLN A 48 15.47 0.71 -16.02
N LEU A 49 15.82 -0.38 -15.32
CA LEU A 49 16.98 -1.20 -15.64
C LEU A 49 16.96 -1.66 -17.10
N TYR A 50 15.81 -2.16 -17.57
CA TYR A 50 15.67 -2.64 -18.94
C TYR A 50 15.78 -1.50 -19.96
N LEU A 51 15.13 -0.35 -19.71
CA LEU A 51 15.27 0.83 -20.56
C LEU A 51 16.73 1.30 -20.65
N ASP A 52 17.46 1.33 -19.54
CA ASP A 52 18.84 1.81 -19.48
C ASP A 52 19.84 0.87 -20.17
N ARG A 53 19.62 -0.45 -20.05
CA ARG A 53 20.55 -1.46 -20.57
C ARG A 53 20.28 -1.85 -22.02
N VAL A 54 19.00 -2.01 -22.37
CA VAL A 54 18.60 -2.61 -23.65
C VAL A 54 17.60 -1.74 -24.43
N GLY A 55 17.25 -0.55 -23.92
CA GLY A 55 16.44 0.44 -24.64
C GLY A 55 14.94 0.14 -24.72
N LYS A 56 14.48 -0.93 -24.07
CA LYS A 56 13.07 -1.35 -24.01
C LYS A 56 12.79 -2.11 -22.73
N VAL A 57 11.55 -2.07 -22.25
CA VAL A 57 11.11 -2.89 -21.11
C VAL A 57 11.00 -4.34 -21.55
N LEU A 58 11.70 -5.25 -20.87
CA LEU A 58 11.59 -6.69 -21.10
C LEU A 58 10.45 -7.28 -20.25
N HIS A 59 10.01 -8.50 -20.57
CA HIS A 59 8.97 -9.16 -19.79
C HIS A 59 9.41 -9.43 -18.34
N TYR A 60 8.56 -9.01 -17.41
CA TYR A 60 8.60 -9.35 -15.99
C TYR A 60 7.19 -9.19 -15.38
N ASN A 61 6.93 -9.86 -14.26
CA ASN A 61 5.80 -9.60 -13.35
C ASN A 61 6.30 -9.85 -11.92
N THR A 62 6.15 -8.85 -11.03
CA THR A 62 6.65 -8.86 -9.65
C THR A 62 5.54 -8.59 -8.63
N ASP A 63 4.30 -8.90 -9.01
CA ASP A 63 3.05 -8.69 -8.28
C ASP A 63 2.83 -9.71 -7.14
N GLU A 64 3.80 -10.57 -6.88
CA GLU A 64 3.76 -11.57 -5.82
C GLU A 64 4.83 -11.25 -4.78
N THR A 65 4.42 -10.64 -3.66
CA THR A 65 5.29 -10.40 -2.49
C THR A 65 4.63 -10.98 -1.24
N GLN A 66 5.40 -11.63 -0.39
CA GLN A 66 4.93 -12.28 0.83
C GLN A 66 5.65 -11.70 2.04
N LEU A 67 4.89 -11.22 3.02
CA LEU A 67 5.41 -10.75 4.30
C LEU A 67 5.09 -11.78 5.38
N VAL A 68 6.13 -12.28 6.04
CA VAL A 68 6.03 -13.13 7.23
C VAL A 68 6.35 -12.29 8.45
N ALA A 69 5.38 -12.22 9.37
CA ALA A 69 5.52 -11.44 10.59
C ALA A 69 6.73 -11.92 11.42
N GLY A 70 7.47 -10.94 11.94
CA GLY A 70 8.48 -11.16 12.97
C GLY A 70 7.88 -11.19 14.37
N ARG A 71 8.69 -10.85 15.36
CA ARG A 71 8.27 -10.67 16.76
C ARG A 71 9.01 -9.50 17.36
N ALA A 72 8.28 -8.64 18.08
CA ALA A 72 8.85 -7.51 18.80
C ALA A 72 8.51 -7.61 20.30
N ALA A 73 9.31 -6.91 21.12
CA ALA A 73 9.06 -6.65 22.52
C ALA A 73 8.95 -5.12 22.70
N PRO A 74 7.83 -4.51 22.27
CA PRO A 74 7.62 -3.06 22.40
C PRO A 74 7.56 -2.66 23.88
N ALA A 75 8.08 -1.47 24.19
CA ALA A 75 8.08 -0.92 25.53
C ALA A 75 8.10 0.62 25.47
N TYR A 76 7.47 1.27 26.44
CA TYR A 76 7.53 2.73 26.56
C TYR A 76 8.98 3.24 26.59
N GLY A 77 9.26 4.28 25.82
CA GLY A 77 10.59 4.85 25.62
C GLY A 77 11.50 4.02 24.71
N GLY A 78 10.99 2.96 24.08
CA GLY A 78 11.67 2.12 23.10
C GLY A 78 11.82 0.66 23.54
N GLY A 79 11.37 -0.24 22.67
CA GLY A 79 11.54 -1.69 22.77
C GLY A 79 12.60 -2.25 21.83
N GLU A 80 12.46 -3.52 21.46
CA GLU A 80 13.35 -4.18 20.51
C GLU A 80 12.62 -5.16 19.57
N VAL A 81 13.14 -5.29 18.34
CA VAL A 81 12.75 -6.37 17.43
C VAL A 81 13.49 -7.64 17.85
N VAL A 82 12.74 -8.68 18.22
CA VAL A 82 13.27 -9.96 18.70
C VAL A 82 13.50 -10.93 17.55
N GLU A 83 12.57 -10.95 16.59
CA GLU A 83 12.66 -11.72 15.35
C GLU A 83 12.29 -10.80 14.19
N PRO A 84 13.12 -10.72 13.12
CA PRO A 84 12.86 -9.83 12.02
C PRO A 84 11.61 -10.23 11.24
N ILE A 85 10.97 -9.24 10.63
CA ILE A 85 10.03 -9.47 9.54
C ILE A 85 10.80 -10.07 8.37
N TYR A 86 10.21 -11.07 7.70
CA TYR A 86 10.78 -11.64 6.50
C TYR A 86 9.90 -11.33 5.29
N LEU A 87 10.48 -10.67 4.30
CA LEU A 87 9.80 -10.30 3.06
C LEU A 87 10.39 -11.09 1.90
N LEU A 88 9.53 -11.80 1.17
CA LEU A 88 9.92 -12.59 0.00
C LEU A 88 9.25 -12.03 -1.26
N ILE A 89 10.08 -11.54 -2.17
CA ILE A 89 9.66 -11.05 -3.49
C ILE A 89 9.78 -12.20 -4.49
N VAL A 90 8.68 -12.58 -5.12
CA VAL A 90 8.62 -13.64 -6.13
C VAL A 90 8.00 -13.12 -7.43
N GLY A 91 7.99 -13.98 -8.45
CA GLY A 91 7.46 -13.64 -9.77
C GLY A 91 8.40 -14.05 -10.89
N ARG A 92 8.34 -13.30 -12.00
CA ARG A 92 9.10 -13.59 -13.22
C ARG A 92 9.86 -12.35 -13.67
N ALA A 93 11.09 -12.53 -14.16
CA ALA A 93 11.84 -11.44 -14.78
C ALA A 93 12.88 -11.99 -15.77
N THR A 94 13.14 -11.24 -16.84
CA THR A 94 14.18 -11.57 -17.82
C THR A 94 15.57 -11.23 -17.24
N LYS A 95 16.42 -12.23 -17.00
CA LYS A 95 17.75 -12.06 -16.39
C LYS A 95 18.89 -11.98 -17.40
N GLU A 96 18.71 -12.52 -18.59
CA GLU A 96 19.67 -12.44 -19.70
C GLU A 96 18.96 -11.97 -20.97
N TYR A 97 19.61 -11.09 -21.73
CA TYR A 97 19.10 -10.62 -23.03
C TYR A 97 20.26 -10.43 -24.00
N ASP A 98 20.18 -11.05 -25.18
CA ASP A 98 21.24 -11.02 -26.22
C ASP A 98 22.67 -11.34 -25.68
N GLY A 99 22.77 -12.23 -24.68
CA GLY A 99 24.02 -12.63 -24.04
C GLY A 99 24.55 -11.66 -22.97
N GLU A 100 23.85 -10.54 -22.71
CA GLU A 100 24.11 -9.66 -21.57
C GLU A 100 23.35 -10.15 -20.33
N GLN A 101 24.08 -10.35 -19.23
CA GLN A 101 23.50 -10.64 -17.92
C GLN A 101 23.02 -9.35 -17.24
N LEU A 102 21.77 -9.34 -16.80
CA LEU A 102 21.10 -8.20 -16.17
C LEU A 102 21.01 -8.42 -14.65
N PRO A 103 21.34 -7.43 -13.82
CA PRO A 103 21.39 -7.56 -12.36
C PRO A 103 20.01 -7.51 -11.69
N VAL A 104 19.04 -8.28 -12.19
CA VAL A 104 17.63 -8.25 -11.80
C VAL A 104 17.42 -8.38 -10.29
N ASP A 105 17.96 -9.44 -9.68
CA ASP A 105 17.73 -9.71 -8.25
C ASP A 105 18.36 -8.62 -7.37
N SER A 106 19.55 -8.14 -7.75
CA SER A 106 20.23 -7.04 -7.05
C SER A 106 19.45 -5.73 -7.17
N THR A 107 18.87 -5.44 -8.33
CA THR A 107 18.02 -4.27 -8.55
C THR A 107 16.73 -4.37 -7.73
N ALA A 108 16.11 -5.54 -7.65
CA ALA A 108 14.92 -5.76 -6.83
C ALA A 108 15.21 -5.55 -5.34
N LEU A 109 16.31 -6.11 -4.82
CA LEU A 109 16.73 -5.90 -3.42
C LEU A 109 17.02 -4.42 -3.11
N ALA A 110 17.67 -3.70 -4.03
CA ALA A 110 17.93 -2.27 -3.86
C ALA A 110 16.64 -1.45 -3.81
N ALA A 111 15.71 -1.71 -4.74
CA ALA A 111 14.41 -1.03 -4.79
C ALA A 111 13.56 -1.30 -3.54
N ALA A 112 13.52 -2.54 -3.06
CA ALA A 112 12.82 -2.90 -1.84
C ALA A 112 13.41 -2.19 -0.62
N ARG A 113 14.75 -2.13 -0.53
CA ARG A 113 15.44 -1.40 0.55
C ARG A 113 15.12 0.09 0.53
N GLU A 114 15.14 0.71 -0.64
CA GLU A 114 14.83 2.13 -0.80
C GLU A 114 13.39 2.43 -0.43
N TYR A 115 12.44 1.62 -0.91
CA TYR A 115 11.02 1.75 -0.55
C TYR A 115 10.79 1.62 0.96
N LEU A 116 11.36 0.59 1.60
CA LEU A 116 11.19 0.38 3.04
C LEU A 116 11.78 1.53 3.86
N ALA A 117 12.94 2.05 3.46
CA ALA A 117 13.58 3.17 4.15
C ALA A 117 12.78 4.49 4.03
N GLU A 118 12.01 4.66 2.95
CA GLU A 118 11.12 5.81 2.76
C GLU A 118 9.78 5.62 3.48
N ALA A 119 9.16 4.44 3.33
CA ALA A 119 7.81 4.18 3.83
C ALA A 119 7.75 3.90 5.34
N ILE A 120 8.81 3.30 5.92
CA ILE A 120 8.84 2.89 7.32
C ILE A 120 10.26 3.10 7.89
N PRO A 121 10.67 4.36 8.11
CA PRO A 121 12.04 4.69 8.51
C PRO A 121 12.43 4.12 9.89
N GLU A 122 11.47 3.70 10.72
CA GLU A 122 11.70 3.11 12.03
C GLU A 122 12.25 1.67 11.96
N LEU A 123 12.05 0.98 10.84
CA LEU A 123 12.52 -0.39 10.62
C LEU A 123 13.85 -0.43 9.87
N GLU A 124 14.88 -1.01 10.49
CA GLU A 124 16.18 -1.15 9.87
C GLU A 124 16.24 -2.34 8.91
N TYR A 125 16.57 -2.05 7.64
CA TYR A 125 16.77 -3.07 6.62
C TYR A 125 17.99 -3.96 6.95
N GLY A 126 17.77 -5.27 6.98
CA GLY A 126 18.77 -6.32 7.21
C GLY A 126 18.85 -6.79 8.67
N THR A 127 18.27 -6.05 9.61
CA THR A 127 18.21 -6.38 11.05
C THR A 127 16.78 -6.54 11.54
N ASP A 128 15.90 -5.58 11.24
CA ASP A 128 14.48 -5.62 11.62
C ASP A 128 13.61 -6.21 10.50
N VAL A 129 14.02 -6.00 9.24
CA VAL A 129 13.37 -6.58 8.06
C VAL A 129 14.42 -7.24 7.17
N VAL A 130 14.25 -8.54 6.91
CA VAL A 130 15.10 -9.30 5.99
C VAL A 130 14.34 -9.53 4.69
N VAL A 131 14.92 -9.08 3.57
CA VAL A 131 14.31 -9.24 2.24
C VAL A 131 15.06 -10.29 1.43
N ASP A 132 14.32 -11.19 0.80
CA ASP A 132 14.82 -12.18 -0.16
C ASP A 132 14.06 -12.05 -1.49
N VAL A 133 14.73 -12.46 -2.57
CA VAL A 133 14.20 -12.42 -3.93
C VAL A 133 14.30 -13.82 -4.54
N LYS A 134 13.20 -14.28 -5.13
CA LYS A 134 13.09 -15.55 -5.86
C LYS A 134 12.36 -15.34 -7.19
N LEU A 135 12.92 -14.48 -8.04
CA LEU A 135 12.42 -14.26 -9.40
C LEU A 135 12.86 -15.39 -10.32
N GLY A 136 11.89 -16.10 -10.90
CA GLY A 136 12.11 -17.09 -11.94
C GLY A 136 12.29 -16.42 -13.31
N GLU A 137 12.88 -17.15 -14.26
CA GLU A 137 12.82 -16.74 -15.66
C GLU A 137 11.43 -17.02 -16.24
N GLY A 138 10.93 -16.12 -17.08
CA GLY A 138 9.65 -16.34 -17.76
C GLY A 138 9.68 -17.56 -18.68
N SER A 139 8.56 -18.28 -18.79
CA SER A 139 8.42 -19.34 -19.81
C SER A 139 8.58 -18.74 -21.21
N GLY A 140 9.39 -19.38 -22.08
CA GLY A 140 9.74 -18.88 -23.42
C GLY A 140 8.53 -18.44 -24.26
N ASP A 141 7.37 -19.08 -24.09
CA ASP A 141 6.12 -18.73 -24.80
C ASP A 141 5.62 -17.29 -24.53
N LEU A 142 5.96 -16.69 -23.37
CA LEU A 142 5.58 -15.31 -23.05
C LEU A 142 6.61 -14.28 -23.54
N GLN A 143 7.87 -14.69 -23.75
CA GLN A 143 8.88 -13.79 -24.30
C GLN A 143 8.54 -13.40 -25.75
N ASP A 144 7.95 -14.34 -26.51
CA ASP A 144 7.53 -14.11 -27.90
C ASP A 144 6.36 -13.12 -28.03
N VAL A 145 5.47 -13.03 -27.03
CA VAL A 145 4.34 -12.06 -27.03
C VAL A 145 4.82 -10.62 -26.82
N PHE A 146 5.94 -10.43 -26.12
CA PHE A 146 6.55 -9.12 -25.88
C PHE A 146 7.66 -8.77 -26.89
N GLY A 147 8.02 -9.71 -27.77
CA GLY A 147 9.24 -9.66 -28.59
C GLY A 147 9.13 -8.99 -29.96
N GLU A 148 7.94 -8.62 -30.45
CA GLU A 148 7.83 -8.05 -31.79
C GLU A 148 8.06 -6.52 -31.80
N GLU A 149 9.27 -6.10 -32.21
CA GLU A 149 9.66 -4.68 -32.43
C GLU A 149 8.77 -3.93 -33.43
N THR A 150 7.86 -4.63 -34.11
CA THR A 150 6.99 -4.12 -35.16
C THR A 150 5.60 -3.70 -34.66
N GLN A 151 5.23 -3.99 -33.41
CA GLN A 151 3.93 -3.63 -32.84
C GLN A 151 3.99 -2.33 -32.01
N GLN A 152 3.34 -1.27 -32.50
CA GLN A 152 3.20 -0.01 -31.75
C GLN A 152 2.30 -0.12 -30.52
N VAL A 153 1.45 -1.15 -30.44
CA VAL A 153 0.52 -1.38 -29.33
C VAL A 153 0.80 -2.78 -28.78
N PRO A 154 1.15 -2.91 -27.49
CA PRO A 154 1.41 -4.20 -26.89
C PRO A 154 0.14 -5.07 -26.85
N MET A 155 0.33 -6.38 -26.97
CA MET A 155 -0.73 -7.35 -26.75
C MET A 155 -1.01 -7.49 -25.26
N ALA A 156 -2.26 -7.82 -24.90
CA ALA A 156 -2.59 -8.15 -23.53
C ALA A 156 -1.86 -9.43 -23.11
N ASN A 157 -1.25 -9.43 -21.92
CA ASN A 157 -0.56 -10.58 -21.33
C ASN A 157 -1.54 -11.61 -20.76
N ASP A 158 -2.75 -11.19 -20.40
CA ASP A 158 -3.80 -12.04 -19.84
C ASP A 158 -5.20 -11.53 -20.19
N THR A 159 -6.22 -12.35 -19.93
CA THR A 159 -7.64 -11.98 -20.03
C THR A 159 -8.12 -11.42 -18.70
N SER A 160 -7.91 -10.11 -18.49
CA SER A 160 -8.23 -9.40 -17.25
C SER A 160 -9.19 -8.22 -17.51
N PHE A 161 -9.76 -7.65 -16.44
CA PHE A 161 -10.60 -6.45 -16.52
C PHE A 161 -10.23 -5.46 -15.40
N GLY A 162 -10.33 -4.16 -15.70
CA GLY A 162 -10.18 -3.07 -14.73
C GLY A 162 -11.53 -2.42 -14.43
N VAL A 163 -11.73 -2.01 -13.18
CA VAL A 163 -12.93 -1.28 -12.73
C VAL A 163 -12.49 0.03 -12.11
N GLY A 164 -13.24 1.10 -12.37
CA GLY A 164 -13.06 2.38 -11.72
C GLY A 164 -14.38 3.14 -11.68
N HIS A 165 -14.51 4.04 -10.71
CA HIS A 165 -15.68 4.91 -10.54
C HIS A 165 -15.23 6.31 -10.13
N ALA A 166 -16.12 7.27 -10.36
CA ALA A 166 -15.98 8.65 -9.90
C ALA A 166 -17.37 9.33 -9.88
N PRO A 167 -17.59 10.32 -9.00
CA PRO A 167 -16.71 10.70 -7.89
C PRO A 167 -16.69 9.65 -6.77
N LEU A 168 -15.82 9.85 -5.78
CA LEU A 168 -15.92 9.14 -4.50
C LEU A 168 -17.17 9.60 -3.73
N THR A 169 -17.72 8.72 -2.90
CA THR A 169 -18.73 9.08 -1.88
C THR A 169 -18.11 9.88 -0.74
N GLU A 170 -18.92 10.52 0.10
CA GLU A 170 -18.47 11.20 1.33
C GLU A 170 -17.73 10.22 2.24
N THR A 171 -18.23 9.00 2.42
CA THR A 171 -17.54 7.98 3.24
C THR A 171 -16.22 7.55 2.59
N GLU A 172 -16.18 7.36 1.26
CA GLU A 172 -14.93 7.06 0.54
C GLU A 172 -13.90 8.19 0.66
N THR A 173 -14.35 9.44 0.51
CA THR A 173 -13.51 10.62 0.65
C THR A 173 -12.96 10.76 2.07
N ILE A 174 -13.80 10.63 3.10
CA ILE A 174 -13.36 10.72 4.50
C ILE A 174 -12.30 9.64 4.80
N VAL A 175 -12.57 8.38 4.47
CA VAL A 175 -11.63 7.28 4.73
C VAL A 175 -10.32 7.47 3.95
N TYR A 176 -10.39 7.92 2.70
CA TYR A 176 -9.21 8.18 1.87
C TYR A 176 -8.37 9.35 2.40
N GLU A 177 -9.00 10.49 2.67
CA GLU A 177 -8.31 11.71 3.11
C GLU A 177 -7.77 11.55 4.54
N ALA A 178 -8.53 10.95 5.46
CA ALA A 178 -8.07 10.75 6.84
C ALA A 178 -6.80 9.90 6.90
N GLU A 179 -6.76 8.74 6.22
CA GLU A 179 -5.55 7.90 6.23
C GLU A 179 -4.38 8.62 5.59
N ARG A 180 -4.62 9.32 4.48
CA ARG A 180 -3.57 10.03 3.75
C ARG A 180 -2.98 11.16 4.58
N GLU A 181 -3.81 11.99 5.21
CA GLU A 181 -3.34 13.12 6.01
C GLU A 181 -2.65 12.65 7.30
N LEU A 182 -3.14 11.57 7.92
CA LEU A 182 -2.46 10.91 9.05
C LEU A 182 -1.03 10.48 8.69
N ASN A 183 -0.86 9.88 7.51
CA ASN A 183 0.44 9.41 6.99
C ASN A 183 1.28 10.48 6.27
N THR A 184 0.84 11.74 6.23
CA THR A 184 1.58 12.82 5.57
C THR A 184 1.67 14.05 6.45
N THR A 185 0.66 14.92 6.41
CA THR A 185 0.69 16.22 7.09
C THR A 185 0.70 16.08 8.61
N TYR A 186 -0.09 15.17 9.18
CA TYR A 186 -0.18 14.97 10.63
C TYR A 186 1.12 14.38 11.19
N HIS A 187 1.65 13.34 10.52
CA HIS A 187 2.88 12.65 10.90
C HIS A 187 4.10 13.58 11.03
N ASP A 188 4.18 14.65 10.22
CA ASP A 188 5.31 15.62 10.29
C ASP A 188 5.46 16.28 11.66
N GLU A 189 4.38 16.40 12.43
CA GLU A 189 4.36 17.01 13.78
C GLU A 189 4.16 15.97 14.90
N HIS A 190 3.78 14.72 14.57
CA HIS A 190 3.41 13.65 15.50
C HIS A 190 4.18 12.35 15.19
N PRO A 191 5.51 12.30 15.45
CA PRO A 191 6.35 11.15 15.12
C PRO A 191 5.99 9.87 15.88
N GLU A 192 5.19 9.97 16.95
CA GLU A 192 4.63 8.83 17.68
C GLU A 192 3.61 8.05 16.86
N LEU A 193 2.97 8.65 15.85
CA LEU A 193 2.09 7.94 14.93
C LEU A 193 2.92 7.19 13.89
N GLY A 194 2.90 5.86 13.92
CA GLY A 194 3.56 5.02 12.93
C GLY A 194 2.77 4.92 11.62
N PRO A 195 3.40 4.43 10.53
CA PRO A 195 2.78 4.44 9.21
C PRO A 195 1.70 3.36 8.98
N ASP A 196 1.58 2.38 9.89
CA ASP A 196 0.52 1.37 9.88
C ASP A 196 -0.77 1.95 10.45
N VAL A 197 -1.50 2.65 9.59
CA VAL A 197 -2.81 3.22 9.87
C VAL A 197 -3.85 2.55 8.98
N LYS A 198 -4.84 1.90 9.58
CA LYS A 198 -5.98 1.33 8.87
C LYS A 198 -7.26 2.01 9.30
N ILE A 199 -8.02 2.50 8.33
CA ILE A 199 -9.29 3.18 8.58
C ILE A 199 -10.43 2.36 7.96
N MET A 200 -11.46 2.12 8.76
CA MET A 200 -12.73 1.56 8.32
C MET A 200 -13.84 2.60 8.56
N GLY A 201 -14.55 2.97 7.51
CA GLY A 201 -15.76 3.80 7.58
C GLY A 201 -16.99 2.94 7.33
N LYS A 202 -17.96 3.01 8.22
CA LYS A 202 -19.27 2.37 8.08
C LYS A 202 -20.35 3.43 8.18
N ARG A 203 -21.08 3.65 7.10
CA ARG A 203 -22.26 4.51 7.09
C ARG A 203 -23.52 3.67 7.21
N GLU A 204 -24.39 4.01 8.16
CA GLU A 204 -25.76 3.49 8.27
C GLU A 204 -26.74 4.68 8.31
N GLY A 205 -27.47 4.89 7.22
CA GLY A 205 -28.30 6.07 7.03
C GLY A 205 -27.47 7.37 7.06
N ASP A 206 -27.79 8.24 8.02
CA ASP A 206 -27.15 9.54 8.24
C ASP A 206 -26.05 9.52 9.32
N ARG A 207 -25.58 8.33 9.72
CA ARG A 207 -24.51 8.15 10.70
C ARG A 207 -23.31 7.44 10.09
N ILE A 208 -22.11 7.95 10.31
CA ILE A 208 -20.83 7.38 9.90
C ILE A 208 -20.02 7.03 11.14
N ASP A 209 -19.79 5.73 11.36
CA ASP A 209 -18.84 5.24 12.35
C ASP A 209 -17.48 5.03 11.65
N ILE A 210 -16.44 5.68 12.15
CA ILE A 210 -15.06 5.58 11.67
C ILE A 210 -14.25 4.86 12.75
N THR A 211 -13.59 3.78 12.37
CA THR A 211 -12.65 3.06 13.23
C THR A 211 -11.24 3.19 12.66
N VAL A 212 -10.33 3.74 13.46
CA VAL A 212 -8.92 3.89 13.14
C VAL A 212 -8.12 2.89 13.97
N ALA A 213 -7.32 2.06 13.31
CA ALA A 213 -6.26 1.29 13.96
C ALA A 213 -4.94 1.94 13.55
N ALA A 214 -4.24 2.53 14.52
CA ALA A 214 -3.03 3.30 14.34
C ALA A 214 -1.92 2.74 15.23
N ALA A 215 -0.87 2.22 14.62
CA ALA A 215 0.31 1.78 15.36
C ALA A 215 1.04 2.99 15.95
N MET A 216 1.34 2.95 17.25
CA MET A 216 2.15 3.98 17.91
C MET A 216 3.61 3.51 18.03
N VAL A 217 4.55 4.39 17.71
CA VAL A 217 5.99 4.12 17.74
C VAL A 217 6.51 4.33 19.16
N ASP A 218 6.88 3.22 19.80
CA ASP A 218 7.15 3.13 21.24
C ASP A 218 8.27 4.04 21.77
N ARG A 219 9.27 4.38 20.94
CA ARG A 219 10.37 5.28 21.31
C ARG A 219 9.94 6.74 21.52
N TYR A 220 8.75 7.12 21.05
CA TYR A 220 8.18 8.46 21.20
C TYR A 220 7.09 8.52 22.27
N VAL A 221 6.82 7.42 22.97
CA VAL A 221 5.77 7.30 23.98
C VAL A 221 6.43 6.90 25.31
N ASP A 222 6.52 7.80 26.29
CA ASP A 222 7.22 7.53 27.56
C ASP A 222 6.35 6.78 28.59
N GLY A 223 5.03 6.72 28.36
CA GLY A 223 4.09 6.05 29.24
C GLY A 223 2.66 6.00 28.72
N LEU A 224 1.76 5.49 29.57
CA LEU A 224 0.34 5.36 29.24
C LEU A 224 -0.34 6.71 29.02
N ASP A 225 0.00 7.73 29.82
CA ASP A 225 -0.59 9.07 29.66
C ASP A 225 -0.25 9.65 28.27
N ASP A 226 1.01 9.52 27.82
CA ASP A 226 1.43 9.98 26.48
C ASP A 226 0.74 9.18 25.36
N TYR A 227 0.52 7.88 25.58
CA TYR A 227 -0.22 7.04 24.63
C TYR A 227 -1.68 7.47 24.50
N ASP A 228 -2.35 7.69 25.64
CA ASP A 228 -3.74 8.12 25.69
C ASP A 228 -3.92 9.50 25.05
N ASP A 229 -2.95 10.41 25.25
CA ASP A 229 -2.90 11.72 24.59
C ASP A 229 -2.76 11.55 23.06
N ALA A 230 -1.82 10.74 22.58
CA ALA A 230 -1.64 10.49 21.14
C ALA A 230 -2.87 9.85 20.47
N VAL A 231 -3.53 8.90 21.14
CA VAL A 231 -4.79 8.29 20.68
C VAL A 231 -5.92 9.32 20.62
N SER A 232 -5.97 10.23 21.60
CA SER A 232 -6.95 11.31 21.66
C SER A 232 -6.74 12.34 20.55
N ASP A 233 -5.49 12.71 20.27
CA ASP A 233 -5.13 13.67 19.22
C ASP A 233 -5.47 13.12 17.83
N VAL A 234 -5.19 11.83 17.56
CA VAL A 234 -5.62 11.15 16.31
C VAL A 234 -7.14 11.17 16.18
N ARG A 235 -7.86 10.93 17.29
CA ARG A 235 -9.32 10.94 17.30
C ARG A 235 -9.87 12.32 16.97
N GLU A 236 -9.35 13.37 17.60
CA GLU A 236 -9.77 14.76 17.37
C GLU A 236 -9.51 15.14 15.91
N PHE A 237 -8.29 14.90 15.41
CA PHE A 237 -7.91 15.20 14.03
C PHE A 237 -8.85 14.54 12.99
N VAL A 238 -9.12 13.24 13.14
CA VAL A 238 -10.00 12.51 12.21
C VAL A 238 -11.45 12.97 12.35
N THR A 239 -11.89 13.34 13.55
CA THR A 239 -13.25 13.87 13.77
C THR A 239 -13.42 15.21 13.06
N GLU A 240 -12.50 16.16 13.27
CA GLU A 240 -12.55 17.47 12.61
C GLU A 240 -12.53 17.34 11.08
N LEU A 241 -11.62 16.49 10.56
CA LEU A 241 -11.54 16.24 9.12
C LEU A 241 -12.84 15.66 8.58
N ALA A 242 -13.46 14.72 9.29
CA ALA A 242 -14.70 14.09 8.84
C ALA A 242 -15.89 15.08 8.87
N GLU A 243 -16.03 15.86 9.95
CA GLU A 243 -17.09 16.88 10.09
C GLU A 243 -16.97 17.98 9.03
N ASP A 244 -15.76 18.29 8.55
CA ASP A 244 -15.53 19.21 7.43
C ASP A 244 -15.94 18.66 6.07
N ARG A 245 -16.29 17.37 5.97
CA ARG A 245 -16.60 16.66 4.72
C ARG A 245 -18.03 16.17 4.62
N THR A 246 -18.79 16.18 5.72
CA THR A 246 -20.17 15.71 5.74
C THR A 246 -21.02 16.44 6.78
N ASP A 247 -22.31 16.60 6.50
CA ASP A 247 -23.30 17.07 7.48
C ASP A 247 -23.91 15.91 8.31
N ARG A 248 -23.43 14.67 8.11
CA ARG A 248 -23.90 13.45 8.80
C ARG A 248 -23.35 13.36 10.22
N GLU A 249 -24.00 12.58 11.07
CA GLU A 249 -23.46 12.27 12.41
C GLU A 249 -22.19 11.43 12.26
N VAL A 250 -21.07 11.89 12.83
CA VAL A 250 -19.79 11.15 12.80
C VAL A 250 -19.45 10.66 14.20
N SER A 251 -18.98 9.41 14.29
CA SER A 251 -18.36 8.84 15.48
C SER A 251 -16.99 8.30 15.10
N VAL A 252 -15.94 8.71 15.79
CA VAL A 252 -14.57 8.20 15.56
C VAL A 252 -14.14 7.40 16.78
N ASP A 253 -13.62 6.19 16.57
CA ASP A 253 -12.96 5.37 17.57
C ASP A 253 -11.55 5.00 17.09
N VAL A 254 -10.58 5.08 17.99
CA VAL A 254 -9.17 4.80 17.71
C VAL A 254 -8.71 3.65 18.60
N ASN A 255 -7.98 2.69 18.04
CA ASN A 255 -7.38 1.55 18.73
C ASN A 255 -8.35 0.79 19.67
N THR A 256 -9.53 0.44 19.15
CA THR A 256 -10.62 -0.24 19.91
C THR A 256 -10.26 -1.61 20.49
N ALA A 257 -9.05 -2.11 20.26
CA ALA A 257 -8.54 -3.35 20.81
C ALA A 257 -7.77 -3.18 22.13
N ASP A 258 -7.52 -1.93 22.55
CA ASP A 258 -6.88 -1.61 23.82
C ASP A 258 -7.77 -1.97 25.02
N ASP A 259 -7.14 -2.28 26.16
CA ASP A 259 -7.77 -2.66 27.45
C ASP A 259 -7.03 -2.04 28.64
#